data_AF-A0A950R273-F1
#
_entry.id   AF-A0A950R273-F1
#
_cell.length_a   1.000
_cell.length_b   1.000
_cell.length_c   1.000
_cell.angle_alpha   90.00
_cell.angle_beta   90.00
_cell.angle_gamma   90.00
#
_symmetry.space_group_name_H-M   'P 1'
#
loop_
_entity.id
_entity.type
_entity.pdbx_description
1 polymer ?
#
loop_
_entity_poly.entity_id
_entity_poly.type
_entity_poly.pdbx_seq_one_letter_code
_entity_poly.pdbx_strand_id
1 'polypeptide(L)'
;MATQAQIIANKINAHFSTGPKTAEGKANSSCNHVKFGFTGKFFVAEGEDQDQFDQLVADLEQEHQPSTPTEKILVRNMAQHHWLMQRAILMQDICFSSQTGLCHDEKQLALMIRYQTTHQRAFHKCLKELLTLRAQRSKERLDEAALCQRAEDSRIGFESQERKERAQDTADFRKAKAEARKNELHEAKMHLLMSKTAHQELKNQQLRSKTAHLVPEEQVAAA
;
A
#
# COMPACT_ATOMS: atom_id res chain seq x y z
N MET A 1 -9.54 70.31 10.45
CA MET A 1 -10.28 69.97 9.20
C MET A 1 -9.42 70.38 8.01
N ALA A 2 -9.44 69.61 6.91
CA ALA A 2 -8.65 69.94 5.72
C ALA A 2 -9.20 71.20 5.04
N THR A 3 -8.31 72.07 4.53
CA THR A 3 -8.71 73.32 3.87
C THR A 3 -9.28 73.06 2.49
N GLN A 4 -10.03 74.02 1.93
CA GLN A 4 -10.62 73.89 0.59
C GLN A 4 -9.55 73.65 -0.49
N ALA A 5 -8.39 74.31 -0.36
CA ALA A 5 -7.25 74.09 -1.24
C ALA A 5 -6.69 72.66 -1.11
N GLN A 6 -6.59 72.11 0.11
CA GLN A 6 -6.18 70.72 0.34
C GLN A 6 -7.17 69.72 -0.27
N ILE A 7 -8.48 69.99 -0.19
CA ILE A 7 -9.51 69.12 -0.78
C ILE A 7 -9.42 69.10 -2.31
N ILE A 8 -9.22 70.26 -2.94
CA ILE A 8 -9.06 70.36 -4.41
C ILE A 8 -7.78 69.63 -4.86
N ALA A 9 -6.67 69.85 -4.16
CA ALA A 9 -5.42 69.15 -4.45
C ALA A 9 -5.55 67.63 -4.28
N ASN A 10 -6.22 67.15 -3.23
CA ASN A 10 -6.44 65.72 -3.01
C ASN A 10 -7.31 65.09 -4.11
N LYS A 11 -8.34 65.79 -4.60
CA LYS A 11 -9.16 65.31 -5.72
C LYS A 11 -8.34 65.20 -7.01
N ILE A 12 -7.51 66.19 -7.32
CA ILE A 12 -6.62 66.16 -8.49
C ILE A 12 -5.61 65.02 -8.37
N ASN A 13 -4.95 64.88 -7.22
CA ASN A 13 -3.96 63.83 -6.96
C ASN A 13 -4.56 62.42 -7.02
N ALA A 14 -5.82 62.25 -6.61
CA ALA A 14 -6.52 60.97 -6.68
C ALA A 14 -6.67 60.45 -8.12
N HIS A 15 -6.78 61.33 -9.12
CA HIS A 15 -6.83 60.93 -10.53
C HIS A 15 -5.49 60.39 -11.05
N PHE A 16 -4.37 60.82 -10.46
CA PHE A 16 -3.02 60.33 -10.80
C PHE A 16 -2.59 59.12 -9.95
N SER A 17 -3.28 58.85 -8.83
CA SER A 17 -2.91 57.81 -7.86
C SER A 17 -3.80 56.56 -7.94
N THR A 18 -4.19 56.13 -9.14
CA THR A 18 -5.13 55.00 -9.31
C THR A 18 -4.50 53.60 -9.24
N GLY A 19 -3.22 53.52 -8.85
CA GLY A 19 -2.46 52.28 -8.86
C GLY A 19 -2.28 51.65 -10.25
N PRO A 20 -1.52 50.55 -10.36
CA PRO A 20 -1.33 49.85 -11.63
C PRO A 20 -2.60 49.11 -12.07
N LYS A 21 -3.09 49.43 -13.28
CA LYS A 21 -4.30 48.83 -13.86
C LYS A 21 -4.01 47.71 -14.88
N THR A 22 -2.82 47.70 -15.47
CA THR A 22 -2.38 46.68 -16.42
C THR A 22 -1.74 45.49 -15.72
N ALA A 23 -1.75 44.31 -16.34
CA ALA A 23 -1.07 43.13 -15.80
C ALA A 23 0.44 43.39 -15.62
N GLU A 24 1.06 44.04 -16.61
CA GLU A 24 2.46 44.47 -16.56
C GLU A 24 2.73 45.47 -15.43
N GLY A 25 1.88 46.50 -15.27
CA GLY A 25 2.00 47.46 -14.18
C GLY A 25 1.85 46.80 -12.80
N LYS A 26 0.97 45.80 -12.68
CA LYS A 26 0.80 45.02 -11.44
C LYS A 26 2.02 44.14 -11.16
N ALA A 27 2.59 43.52 -12.20
CA ALA A 27 3.83 42.75 -12.08
C ALA A 27 4.98 43.65 -11.59
N ASN A 28 5.19 44.81 -12.21
CA ASN A 28 6.22 45.77 -11.78
C ASN A 28 5.97 46.27 -10.36
N SER A 29 4.72 46.60 -10.02
CA SER A 29 4.37 47.00 -8.67
C SER A 29 4.54 45.89 -7.63
N SER A 30 4.43 44.62 -8.00
CA SER A 30 4.65 43.48 -7.10
C SER A 30 6.14 43.30 -6.75
N CYS A 31 7.03 43.74 -7.64
CA CYS A 31 8.48 43.68 -7.43
C CYS A 31 9.01 44.81 -6.52
N ASN A 32 8.26 45.90 -6.33
CA ASN A 32 8.68 47.05 -5.49
C ASN A 32 8.98 46.69 -4.02
N HIS A 33 8.51 45.55 -3.53
CA HIS A 33 8.77 45.08 -2.16
C HIS A 33 9.85 43.99 -2.07
N VAL A 34 10.40 43.53 -3.19
CA VAL A 34 11.45 42.50 -3.22
C VAL A 34 12.80 43.16 -2.93
N LYS A 35 13.09 43.38 -1.64
CA LYS A 35 14.38 43.98 -1.23
C LYS A 35 15.52 42.96 -1.14
N PHE A 36 15.22 41.77 -0.61
CA PHE A 36 16.24 40.77 -0.28
C PHE A 36 15.92 39.36 -0.82
N GLY A 37 14.76 39.20 -1.48
CA GLY A 37 14.38 37.93 -2.11
C GLY A 37 14.12 36.75 -1.15
N PHE A 38 13.92 37.00 0.16
CA PHE A 38 13.59 35.94 1.14
C PHE A 38 12.12 35.49 1.09
N THR A 39 11.25 36.28 0.46
CA THR A 39 9.81 36.01 0.37
C THR A 39 9.36 36.04 -1.08
N GLY A 40 8.34 35.24 -1.41
CA GLY A 40 7.81 35.12 -2.76
C GLY A 40 8.46 33.97 -3.56
N LYS A 41 8.50 34.13 -4.89
CA LYS A 41 9.10 33.12 -5.77
C LYS A 41 10.61 33.10 -5.58
N PHE A 42 11.18 31.92 -5.40
CA PHE A 42 12.63 31.74 -5.29
C PHE A 42 13.35 32.18 -6.58
N PHE A 43 14.48 32.85 -6.39
CA PHE A 43 15.48 33.14 -7.42
C PHE A 43 16.87 33.27 -6.78
N VAL A 44 17.91 32.94 -7.54
CA VAL A 44 19.30 33.24 -7.20
C VAL A 44 19.53 34.73 -7.49
N ALA A 45 19.95 35.49 -6.49
CA ALA A 45 20.03 36.94 -6.55
C ALA A 45 21.21 37.41 -7.42
N GLU A 46 21.13 38.64 -7.92
CA GLU A 46 22.27 39.26 -8.62
C GLU A 46 23.49 39.33 -7.68
N GLY A 47 24.62 38.77 -8.12
CA GLY A 47 25.84 38.63 -7.32
C GLY A 47 26.01 37.26 -6.64
N GLU A 48 25.01 36.40 -6.72
CA GLU A 48 25.12 35.00 -6.34
C GLU A 48 25.41 34.11 -7.56
N ASP A 49 25.98 32.93 -7.30
CA ASP A 49 26.37 31.98 -8.34
C ASP A 49 25.26 30.95 -8.61
N GLN A 50 24.66 31.03 -9.80
CA GLN A 50 23.62 30.11 -10.24
C GLN A 50 24.15 28.67 -10.39
N ASP A 51 25.39 28.50 -10.82
CA ASP A 51 25.99 27.17 -11.01
C ASP A 51 26.20 26.47 -9.66
N GLN A 52 26.56 27.22 -8.61
CA GLN A 52 26.63 26.68 -7.25
C GLN A 52 25.27 26.25 -6.71
N PHE A 53 24.21 27.01 -7.01
CA PHE A 53 22.86 26.61 -6.63
C PHE A 53 22.43 25.35 -7.37
N ASP A 54 22.69 25.26 -8.68
CA ASP A 54 22.33 24.10 -9.48
C ASP A 54 23.14 22.85 -9.06
N GLN A 55 24.41 23.03 -8.68
CA GLN A 55 25.22 21.97 -8.08
C GLN A 55 24.63 21.50 -6.75
N LEU A 56 24.22 22.41 -5.85
CA LEU A 56 23.56 22.05 -4.60
C LEU A 56 22.27 21.24 -4.84
N VAL A 57 21.49 21.62 -5.84
CA VAL A 57 20.28 20.87 -6.23
C VAL A 57 20.67 19.47 -6.71
N ALA A 58 21.66 19.36 -7.59
CA ALA A 58 22.14 18.08 -8.11
C ALA A 58 22.68 17.16 -7.00
N ASP A 59 23.45 17.70 -6.05
CA ASP A 59 24.00 16.97 -4.92
C ASP A 59 22.89 16.41 -4.03
N LEU A 60 21.88 17.24 -3.70
CA LEU A 60 20.74 16.79 -2.88
C LEU A 60 19.84 15.80 -3.63
N GLU A 61 19.67 15.95 -4.95
CA GLU A 61 18.96 14.97 -5.77
C GLU A 61 19.71 13.64 -5.85
N GLN A 62 21.04 13.66 -5.95
CA GLN A 62 21.88 12.47 -5.94
C GLN A 62 21.91 11.78 -4.57
N GLU A 63 22.02 12.54 -3.48
CA GLU A 63 22.02 12.02 -2.10
C GLU A 63 20.69 11.34 -1.79
N HIS A 64 19.58 12.03 -2.05
CA HIS A 64 18.28 11.53 -1.64
C HIS A 64 17.64 10.59 -2.66
N GLN A 65 17.95 10.68 -3.95
CA GLN A 65 17.34 9.86 -5.02
C GLN A 65 15.80 9.87 -4.97
N PRO A 66 15.16 11.05 -5.08
CA PRO A 66 13.71 11.17 -4.97
C PRO A 66 12.99 10.42 -6.10
N SER A 67 12.12 9.49 -5.73
CA SER A 67 11.43 8.62 -6.71
C SER A 67 10.10 9.20 -7.21
N THR A 68 9.41 9.98 -6.38
CA THR A 68 8.09 10.54 -6.72
C THR A 68 8.15 12.05 -6.97
N PRO A 69 7.17 12.63 -7.69
CA PRO A 69 7.10 14.07 -7.89
C PRO A 69 7.12 14.86 -6.57
N THR A 70 6.42 14.37 -5.55
CA THR A 70 6.40 15.01 -4.22
C THR A 70 7.78 15.00 -3.56
N GLU A 71 8.50 13.87 -3.63
CA GLU A 71 9.87 13.80 -3.11
C GLU A 71 10.81 14.76 -3.85
N LYS A 72 10.68 14.87 -5.19
CA LYS A 72 11.46 15.82 -6.00
C LYS A 72 11.20 17.26 -5.59
N ILE A 73 9.94 17.63 -5.36
CA ILE A 73 9.56 18.95 -4.87
C ILE A 73 10.18 19.22 -3.49
N LEU A 74 10.13 18.26 -2.57
CA LEU A 74 10.71 18.40 -1.24
C LEU A 74 12.22 18.61 -1.29
N VAL A 75 12.94 17.81 -2.09
CA VAL A 75 14.40 17.94 -2.28
C VAL A 75 14.77 19.30 -2.89
N ARG A 76 14.03 19.75 -3.91
CA ARG A 76 14.26 21.08 -4.50
C ARG A 76 13.97 22.21 -3.51
N ASN A 77 12.92 22.07 -2.69
CA ASN A 77 12.61 23.04 -1.64
C ASN A 77 13.68 23.06 -0.54
N MET A 78 14.31 21.92 -0.24
CA MET A 78 15.47 21.86 0.66
C MET A 78 16.61 22.71 0.11
N ALA A 79 16.98 22.55 -1.16
CA ALA A 79 18.02 23.39 -1.79
C ALA A 79 17.68 24.89 -1.70
N GLN A 80 16.44 25.28 -2.03
CA GLN A 80 16.00 26.68 -1.96
C GLN A 80 16.08 27.24 -0.54
N HIS A 81 15.60 26.51 0.45
CA HIS A 81 15.65 26.96 1.85
C HIS A 81 17.08 26.97 2.40
N HIS A 82 17.92 26.03 1.99
CA HIS A 82 19.35 26.09 2.33
C HIS A 82 19.98 27.37 1.75
N TRP A 83 19.73 27.67 0.47
CA TRP A 83 20.25 28.85 -0.19
C TRP A 83 19.81 30.16 0.49
N LEU A 84 18.51 30.29 0.78
CA LEU A 84 17.97 31.45 1.49
C LEU A 84 18.48 31.55 2.93
N MET A 85 18.74 30.43 3.60
CA MET A 85 19.38 30.43 4.91
C MET A 85 20.81 30.98 4.82
N GLN A 86 21.61 30.54 3.83
CA GLN A 86 22.97 31.05 3.62
C GLN A 86 22.98 32.53 3.26
N ARG A 87 22.10 32.95 2.35
CA ARG A 87 21.92 34.38 2.04
C ARG A 87 21.62 35.19 3.31
N ALA A 88 20.72 34.69 4.16
CA ALA A 88 20.40 35.37 5.41
C ALA A 88 21.61 35.43 6.37
N ILE A 89 22.51 34.45 6.37
CA ILE A 89 23.75 34.48 7.16
C ILE A 89 24.71 35.52 6.59
N LEU A 90 24.98 35.50 5.28
CA LEU A 90 25.86 36.48 4.63
C LEU A 90 25.38 37.92 4.83
N MET A 91 24.06 38.13 4.81
CA MET A 91 23.48 39.45 5.04
C MET A 91 23.55 39.91 6.50
N GLN A 92 23.80 39.01 7.47
CA GLN A 92 24.08 39.41 8.84
C GLN A 92 25.42 40.13 8.93
N ASP A 93 26.43 39.67 8.19
CA ASP A 93 27.78 40.27 8.20
C ASP A 93 27.76 41.74 7.74
N ILE A 94 26.84 42.09 6.82
CA ILE A 94 26.63 43.47 6.35
C ILE A 94 26.14 44.40 7.48
N CYS A 95 25.56 43.86 8.55
CA CYS A 95 25.11 44.66 9.69
C CYS A 95 26.26 45.10 10.60
N PHE A 96 27.46 44.57 10.39
CA PHE A 96 28.65 44.85 11.19
C PHE A 96 29.62 45.76 10.44
N SER A 97 30.17 46.75 11.15
CA SER A 97 31.24 47.58 10.63
C SER A 97 32.53 46.78 10.52
N SER A 98 33.13 46.72 9.33
CA SER A 98 34.42 46.04 9.12
C SER A 98 35.58 46.66 9.91
N GLN A 99 35.45 47.93 10.32
CA GLN A 99 36.50 48.65 11.05
C GLN A 99 36.39 48.48 12.57
N THR A 100 35.18 48.47 13.11
CA THR A 100 34.94 48.46 14.57
C THR A 100 34.42 47.13 15.07
N GLY A 101 33.95 46.24 14.19
CA GLY A 101 33.29 44.98 14.54
C GLY A 101 31.94 45.15 15.25
N LEU A 102 31.46 46.39 15.39
CA LEU A 102 30.20 46.68 16.06
C LEU A 102 29.04 46.62 15.06
N CYS A 103 27.92 46.07 15.52
CA CYS A 103 26.66 46.10 14.79
C CYS A 103 26.16 47.55 14.70
N HIS A 104 25.97 48.05 13.48
CA HIS A 104 25.45 49.40 13.25
C HIS A 104 23.95 49.42 12.89
N ASP A 105 23.36 48.25 12.56
CA ASP A 105 21.93 48.12 12.28
C ASP A 105 21.34 46.86 12.95
N GLU A 106 21.00 47.01 14.23
CA GLU A 106 20.41 45.93 15.03
C GLU A 106 19.06 45.44 14.49
N LYS A 107 18.29 46.33 13.84
CA LYS A 107 16.96 45.98 13.32
C LYS A 107 17.09 45.08 12.09
N GLN A 108 18.01 45.43 11.19
CA GLN A 108 18.32 44.62 10.02
C GLN A 108 18.93 43.28 10.45
N LEU A 109 19.85 43.27 11.43
CA LEU A 109 20.42 42.05 11.98
C LEU A 109 19.33 41.11 12.53
N ALA A 110 18.42 41.64 13.36
CA ALA A 110 17.31 40.87 13.90
C ALA A 110 16.37 40.33 12.80
N LEU A 111 16.18 41.08 11.70
CA LEU A 111 15.41 40.61 10.55
C LEU A 111 16.11 39.45 9.83
N MET A 112 17.43 39.53 9.61
CA MET A 112 18.18 38.47 8.95
C MET A 112 18.22 37.19 9.79
N ILE A 113 18.39 37.29 11.11
CA ILE A 113 18.33 36.14 12.04
C ILE A 113 16.97 35.44 11.96
N ARG A 114 15.87 36.20 11.83
CA ARG A 114 14.52 35.62 11.65
C ARG A 114 14.42 34.86 10.32
N TYR A 115 14.96 35.39 9.22
CA TYR A 115 14.94 34.69 7.93
C TYR A 115 15.81 33.43 7.95
N GLN A 116 17.01 33.49 8.53
CA GLN A 116 17.85 32.32 8.75
C GLN A 116 17.06 31.23 9.49
N THR A 117 16.47 31.57 10.64
CA THR A 117 15.70 30.62 11.45
C THR A 117 14.49 30.06 10.68
N THR A 118 13.81 30.91 9.91
CA THR A 118 12.63 30.51 9.11
C THR A 118 13.02 29.47 8.07
N HIS A 119 14.07 29.74 7.29
CA HIS A 119 14.52 28.84 6.24
C HIS A 119 15.20 27.58 6.79
N GLN A 120 15.91 27.67 7.92
CA GLN A 120 16.42 26.49 8.63
C GLN A 120 15.30 25.56 9.06
N ARG A 121 14.21 26.11 9.65
CA ARG A 121 13.03 25.31 10.03
C ARG A 121 12.34 24.71 8.81
N ALA A 122 12.22 25.47 7.73
CA ALA A 122 11.60 25.00 6.48
C ALA A 122 12.43 23.87 5.83
N PHE A 123 13.76 23.98 5.83
CA PHE A 123 14.68 22.92 5.40
C PHE A 123 14.44 21.63 6.19
N HIS A 124 14.50 21.70 7.53
CA HIS A 124 14.28 20.52 8.38
C HIS A 124 12.87 19.93 8.22
N LYS A 125 11.86 20.77 8.01
CA LYS A 125 10.49 20.31 7.73
C LYS A 125 10.44 19.51 6.43
N CYS A 126 11.04 20.00 5.35
CA CYS A 126 11.07 19.29 4.07
C CYS A 126 11.79 17.93 4.20
N LEU A 127 12.94 17.90 4.87
CA LEU A 127 13.68 16.66 5.14
C LEU A 127 12.85 15.68 5.97
N LYS A 128 12.19 16.14 7.04
CA LYS A 128 11.33 15.32 7.88
C LYS A 128 10.17 14.72 7.08
N GLU A 129 9.51 15.52 6.25
CA GLU A 129 8.42 15.07 5.40
C GLU A 129 8.89 14.02 4.39
N LEU A 130 10.06 14.22 3.79
CA LEU A 130 10.69 13.27 2.86
C LEU A 130 10.91 11.90 3.54
N LEU A 131 11.53 11.90 4.72
CA LEU A 131 11.79 10.68 5.48
C LEU A 131 10.48 10.00 5.93
N THR A 132 9.48 10.80 6.30
CA THR A 132 8.16 10.29 6.72
C THR A 132 7.45 9.58 5.56
N LEU A 133 7.44 10.18 4.36
CA LEU A 133 6.85 9.57 3.16
C LEU A 133 7.55 8.25 2.81
N ARG A 134 8.87 8.18 2.99
CA ARG A 134 9.63 6.93 2.77
C ARG A 134 9.29 5.85 3.77
N ALA A 135 9.20 6.21 5.05
CA ALA A 135 8.82 5.27 6.10
C ALA A 135 7.40 4.72 5.86
N GLN A 136 6.46 5.59 5.48
CA GLN A 136 5.09 5.19 5.12
C GLN A 136 5.09 4.21 3.95
N ARG A 137 5.79 4.52 2.85
CA ARG A 137 5.87 3.62 1.69
C ARG A 137 6.54 2.29 2.02
N SER A 138 7.59 2.30 2.83
CA SER A 138 8.25 1.06 3.26
C SER A 138 7.29 0.19 4.07
N LYS A 139 6.50 0.80 4.96
CA LYS A 139 5.50 0.10 5.76
C LYS A 139 4.39 -0.48 4.87
N GLU A 140 3.84 0.31 3.96
CA GLU A 140 2.81 -0.13 3.01
C GLU A 140 3.29 -1.36 2.20
N ARG A 141 4.53 -1.34 1.69
CA ARG A 141 5.10 -2.49 0.99
C ARG A 141 5.21 -3.74 1.86
N LEU A 142 5.60 -3.59 3.12
CA LEU A 142 5.68 -4.70 4.07
C LEU A 142 4.28 -5.25 4.38
N ASP A 143 3.31 -4.37 4.58
CA ASP A 143 1.91 -4.73 4.83
C ASP A 143 1.31 -5.46 3.61
N GLU A 144 1.55 -4.97 2.39
CA GLU A 144 1.17 -5.63 1.12
C GLU A 144 1.82 -6.99 0.94
N ALA A 145 3.14 -7.11 1.21
CA ALA A 145 3.85 -8.37 1.12
C ALA A 145 3.31 -9.41 2.14
N ALA A 146 3.02 -8.97 3.38
CA ALA A 146 2.44 -9.82 4.41
C ALA A 146 1.02 -10.29 4.04
N LEU A 147 0.22 -9.42 3.42
CA LEU A 147 -1.11 -9.79 2.89
C LEU A 147 -1.00 -10.85 1.80
N CYS A 148 -0.07 -10.70 0.84
CA CYS A 148 0.17 -11.69 -0.21
C CYS A 148 0.60 -13.04 0.36
N GLN A 149 1.53 -13.04 1.33
CA GLN A 149 1.98 -14.27 1.99
C GLN A 149 0.82 -14.99 2.71
N ARG A 150 -0.01 -14.27 3.48
CA ARG A 150 -1.17 -14.87 4.16
C ARG A 150 -2.19 -15.46 3.18
N ALA A 151 -2.40 -14.81 2.03
CA ALA A 151 -3.29 -15.32 0.99
C ALA A 151 -2.73 -16.62 0.38
N GLU A 152 -1.42 -16.68 0.14
CA GLU A 152 -0.75 -17.87 -0.39
C GLU A 152 -0.75 -19.02 0.62
N ASP A 153 -0.46 -18.76 1.90
CA ASP A 153 -0.53 -19.75 2.98
C ASP A 153 -1.94 -20.34 3.12
N SER A 154 -2.97 -19.49 3.01
CA SER A 154 -4.38 -19.92 3.04
C SER A 154 -4.71 -20.82 1.84
N ARG A 155 -4.20 -20.49 0.65
CA ARG A 155 -4.37 -21.31 -0.56
C ARG A 155 -3.71 -22.69 -0.40
N ILE A 156 -2.49 -22.72 0.13
CA ILE A 156 -1.77 -23.97 0.41
C ILE A 156 -2.54 -24.83 1.43
N GLY A 157 -3.11 -24.19 2.47
CA GLY A 157 -3.96 -24.87 3.45
C GLY A 157 -5.19 -25.53 2.82
N PHE A 158 -5.89 -24.82 1.94
CA PHE A 158 -7.08 -25.32 1.25
C PHE A 158 -6.76 -26.48 0.29
N GLU A 159 -5.69 -26.36 -0.51
CA GLU A 159 -5.22 -27.44 -1.39
C GLU A 159 -4.85 -28.71 -0.61
N SER A 160 -4.26 -28.55 0.59
CA SER A 160 -3.93 -29.67 1.48
C SER A 160 -5.18 -30.37 2.02
N GLN A 161 -6.22 -29.60 2.39
CA GLN A 161 -7.51 -30.15 2.82
C GLN A 161 -8.20 -30.92 1.68
N GLU A 162 -8.31 -30.34 0.49
CA GLU A 162 -8.89 -31.02 -0.68
C GLU A 162 -8.14 -32.31 -1.06
N ARG A 163 -6.80 -32.34 -0.92
CA ARG A 163 -6.02 -33.56 -1.16
C ARG A 163 -6.36 -34.66 -0.16
N LYS A 164 -6.56 -34.30 1.11
CA LYS A 164 -6.98 -35.25 2.16
C LYS A 164 -8.39 -35.78 1.89
N GLU A 165 -9.34 -34.90 1.55
CA GLU A 165 -10.71 -35.29 1.20
C GLU A 165 -10.73 -36.23 -0.02
N ARG A 166 -10.04 -35.88 -1.11
CA ARG A 166 -9.92 -36.77 -2.28
C ARG A 166 -9.30 -38.13 -1.94
N ALA A 167 -8.29 -38.16 -1.08
CA ALA A 167 -7.70 -39.41 -0.62
C ALA A 167 -8.69 -40.23 0.22
N GLN A 168 -9.48 -39.58 1.07
CA GLN A 168 -10.53 -40.20 1.86
C GLN A 168 -11.61 -40.81 0.96
N ASP A 169 -12.15 -40.04 0.01
CA ASP A 169 -13.19 -40.49 -0.93
C ASP A 169 -12.73 -41.71 -1.74
N THR A 170 -11.48 -41.71 -2.23
CA THR A 170 -10.94 -42.86 -2.95
C THR A 170 -10.77 -44.09 -2.06
N ALA A 171 -10.43 -43.91 -0.78
CA ALA A 171 -10.33 -45.01 0.18
C ALA A 171 -11.72 -45.59 0.53
N ASP A 172 -12.71 -44.73 0.72
CA ASP A 172 -14.08 -45.13 1.02
C ASP A 172 -14.73 -45.82 -0.18
N PHE A 173 -14.48 -45.34 -1.41
CA PHE A 173 -14.88 -46.03 -2.63
C PHE A 173 -14.27 -47.43 -2.74
N ARG A 174 -12.98 -47.59 -2.39
CA ARG A 174 -12.31 -48.90 -2.38
C ARG A 174 -12.93 -49.83 -1.34
N LYS A 175 -13.24 -49.33 -0.13
CA LYS A 175 -13.91 -50.10 0.92
C LYS A 175 -15.30 -50.55 0.48
N ALA A 176 -16.13 -49.63 -0.01
CA ALA A 176 -17.48 -49.94 -0.50
C ALA A 176 -17.46 -51.00 -1.61
N LYS A 177 -16.52 -50.90 -2.56
CA LYS A 177 -16.35 -51.90 -3.61
C LYS A 177 -15.90 -53.27 -3.07
N ALA A 178 -15.06 -53.31 -2.06
CA ALA A 178 -14.67 -54.56 -1.41
C ALA A 178 -15.82 -55.19 -0.62
N GLU A 179 -16.67 -54.37 -0.02
CA GLU A 179 -17.87 -54.80 0.72
C GLU A 179 -18.95 -55.34 -0.23
N ALA A 180 -19.19 -54.68 -1.36
CA ALA A 180 -20.06 -55.18 -2.42
C ALA A 180 -19.61 -56.58 -2.91
N ARG A 181 -18.30 -56.77 -3.15
CA ARG A 181 -17.76 -58.10 -3.51
C ARG A 181 -17.99 -59.16 -2.44
N LYS A 182 -17.90 -58.80 -1.15
CA LYS A 182 -18.19 -59.73 -0.05
C LYS A 182 -19.67 -60.13 -0.05
N ASN A 183 -20.56 -59.17 -0.29
CA ASN A 183 -22.00 -59.40 -0.37
C ASN A 183 -22.35 -60.30 -1.56
N GLU A 184 -21.82 -60.01 -2.76
CA GLU A 184 -21.99 -60.86 -3.95
C GLU A 184 -21.51 -62.30 -3.68
N LEU A 185 -20.37 -62.47 -3.00
CA LEU A 185 -19.83 -63.78 -2.66
C LEU A 185 -20.71 -64.50 -1.62
N HIS A 186 -21.30 -63.76 -0.67
CA HIS A 186 -22.26 -64.30 0.29
C HIS A 186 -23.56 -64.77 -0.40
N GLU A 187 -24.13 -63.95 -1.28
CA GLU A 187 -25.30 -64.30 -2.08
C GLU A 187 -25.06 -65.55 -2.94
N ALA A 188 -23.93 -65.60 -3.64
CA ALA A 188 -23.55 -66.77 -4.44
C ALA A 188 -23.43 -68.05 -3.58
N LYS A 189 -22.88 -67.94 -2.36
CA LYS A 189 -22.84 -69.06 -1.40
C LYS A 189 -24.23 -69.48 -0.92
N MET A 190 -25.13 -68.54 -0.67
CA MET A 190 -26.52 -68.84 -0.29
C MET A 190 -27.26 -69.56 -1.41
N HIS A 191 -27.13 -69.09 -2.66
CA HIS A 191 -27.70 -69.77 -3.82
C HIS A 191 -27.18 -71.20 -3.98
N LEU A 192 -25.87 -71.40 -3.80
CA LEU A 192 -25.27 -72.74 -3.83
C LEU A 192 -25.85 -73.65 -2.73
N LEU A 193 -26.02 -73.13 -1.51
CA LEU A 193 -26.63 -73.86 -0.40
C LEU A 193 -28.07 -74.25 -0.71
N MET A 194 -28.89 -73.32 -1.21
CA MET A 194 -30.28 -73.57 -1.61
C MET A 194 -30.38 -74.63 -2.70
N SER A 195 -29.50 -74.59 -3.70
CA SER A 195 -29.44 -75.59 -4.76
C SER A 195 -29.08 -76.98 -4.21
N LYS A 196 -28.13 -77.05 -3.27
CA LYS A 196 -27.75 -78.31 -2.59
C LYS A 196 -28.90 -78.89 -1.76
N THR A 197 -29.62 -78.07 -0.99
CA THR A 197 -30.77 -78.54 -0.21
C THR A 197 -31.90 -79.00 -1.12
N ALA A 198 -32.24 -78.25 -2.17
CA ALA A 198 -33.26 -78.66 -3.14
C ALA A 198 -32.90 -80.00 -3.82
N HIS A 199 -31.63 -80.19 -4.19
CA HIS A 199 -31.15 -81.47 -4.72
C HIS A 199 -31.30 -82.61 -3.70
N GLN A 200 -30.95 -82.36 -2.43
CA GLN A 200 -31.09 -83.33 -1.35
C GLN A 200 -32.56 -83.72 -1.14
N GLU A 201 -33.48 -82.76 -1.15
CA GLU A 201 -34.92 -83.00 -1.05
C GLU A 201 -35.45 -83.86 -2.21
N LEU A 202 -35.02 -83.56 -3.44
CA LEU A 202 -35.41 -84.32 -4.62
C LEU A 202 -34.88 -85.75 -4.56
N LYS A 203 -33.64 -85.94 -4.09
CA LYS A 203 -33.07 -87.27 -3.81
C LYS A 203 -33.85 -88.02 -2.74
N ASN A 204 -34.26 -87.32 -1.67
CA ASN A 204 -35.11 -87.90 -0.61
C ASN A 204 -36.49 -88.30 -1.15
N GLN A 205 -37.11 -87.49 -2.02
CA GLN A 205 -38.37 -87.84 -2.68
C GLN A 205 -38.23 -89.07 -3.58
N GLN A 206 -37.17 -89.14 -4.38
CA GLN A 206 -36.87 -90.32 -5.21
C GLN A 206 -36.68 -91.58 -4.36
N LEU A 207 -35.96 -91.50 -3.25
CA LEU A 207 -35.82 -92.60 -2.30
C LEU A 207 -37.18 -93.03 -1.72
N ARG A 208 -38.02 -92.07 -1.30
CA ARG A 208 -39.38 -92.34 -0.79
C ARG A 208 -40.26 -93.02 -1.84
N SER A 209 -40.19 -92.59 -3.10
CA SER A 209 -40.95 -93.22 -4.20
C SER A 209 -40.48 -94.65 -4.49
N LYS A 210 -39.17 -94.92 -4.40
CA LYS A 210 -38.60 -96.28 -4.53
C LYS A 210 -39.01 -97.19 -3.37
N THR A 211 -39.06 -96.68 -2.15
CA THR A 211 -39.54 -97.46 -0.98
C THR A 211 -41.05 -97.64 -0.98
N ALA A 212 -41.83 -96.69 -1.50
CA ALA A 212 -43.28 -96.84 -1.67
C ALA A 212 -43.65 -97.96 -2.66
N HIS A 213 -42.77 -98.26 -3.63
CA HIS A 213 -42.94 -99.40 -4.54
C HIS A 213 -42.57 -100.78 -3.91
N LEU A 214 -42.06 -100.80 -2.67
CA LEU A 214 -41.60 -101.99 -1.95
C LEU A 214 -42.48 -102.36 -0.74
N VAL A 215 -43.59 -101.64 -0.49
CA VAL A 215 -44.56 -102.01 0.55
C VAL A 215 -45.74 -102.72 -0.12
N PRO A 216 -45.97 -104.03 0.13
CA PRO A 216 -47.18 -104.71 -0.31
C PRO A 216 -48.37 -104.21 0.52
N GLU A 217 -49.51 -103.95 -0.13
CA GLU A 217 -50.80 -103.91 0.56
C GLU A 217 -51.11 -105.31 1.12
N GLU A 218 -50.92 -105.51 2.42
CA GLU A 218 -51.57 -106.60 3.14
C GLU A 218 -52.88 -106.09 3.75
N GLN A 219 -53.98 -106.32 3.03
CA GLN A 219 -55.29 -106.59 3.61
C GLN A 219 -55.56 -108.09 3.55
N VAL A 220 -55.61 -108.79 4.70
CA VAL A 220 -56.44 -109.98 4.99
C VAL A 220 -56.51 -110.10 6.53
N ALA A 221 -57.60 -109.74 7.22
CA ALA A 221 -58.75 -110.56 7.61
C ALA A 221 -58.51 -111.65 8.70
N ALA A 222 -59.28 -111.50 9.78
CA ALA A 222 -59.86 -112.51 10.70
C ALA A 222 -59.03 -113.14 11.86
N ALA A 223 -59.72 -113.12 13.02
CA ALA A 223 -59.50 -113.81 14.31
C ALA A 223 -58.57 -113.13 15.33
#